data_AF-A0A1M4ZYT3-F1
#
_entry.id   AF-A0A1M4ZYT3-F1
#
_cell.length_a   1.000
_cell.length_b   1.000
_cell.length_c   1.000
_cell.angle_alpha   90.00
_cell.angle_beta   90.00
_cell.angle_gamma   90.00
#
_symmetry.space_group_name_H-M   'P 1'
#
loop_
_entity.id
_entity.type
_entity.pdbx_description
1 polymer ?
#
loop_
_entity_poly.entity_id
_entity_poly.type
_entity_poly.pdbx_seq_one_letter_code
_entity_poly.pdbx_strand_id
1 'polypeptide(L)'
;MKTAIAIRHVCFEDLGTLEPLLQARGYTVRYVDAAVDDLHALDVASPDLMIVLGGPIGAFDDALYPFITAEMALVRQRLDSRRPLLGICLGAQMIARALGARVGSMGVKEIGYAPLTLTLEGEASPLAALGRVPVLHWHGDQFDIPADAVRLAGTDVCPHQAFALGRHVLALQCHLEADVQQIEHWLVGHACELSQAGLDPRELRTQAHALQPLLSAAAQAVFGDWLDRAEADQPSHAHRMAAPTPDQPLGFGMPDWQPRPLPGPVTLHGSTCRVEPLSAAAHAESLFHAYQQDRQGRDWAYLSVGPFDTLEQYRHHVEHITRHQDPLHYAVVDSSTGLAVGTLALMRQQPEHGVIEVGFVSFSPALQRSRMATEAHFLLMSYVFETLRYRRCEWKCDSLNERSRHAAERLGFQPEGVFRQAFIYKGRNRDTAWFAVTDQDWPLLQNAFQAWLDERNFDAQGQQLRRLQCLRESLQS
;
A
#
# COMPACT_ATOMS: atom_id res chain seq x y z
N MET A 1 -3.25 8.46 0.60
CA MET A 1 -2.73 8.42 -0.79
C MET A 1 -3.68 7.54 -1.58
N LYS A 2 -4.01 7.87 -2.84
CA LYS A 2 -4.94 7.05 -3.62
C LYS A 2 -4.27 5.73 -3.97
N THR A 3 -5.02 4.64 -4.08
CA THR A 3 -4.47 3.32 -4.37
C THR A 3 -5.22 2.66 -5.53
N ALA A 4 -4.48 2.06 -6.45
CA ALA A 4 -5.03 1.30 -7.57
C ALA A 4 -4.44 -0.10 -7.58
N ILE A 5 -5.29 -1.10 -7.76
CA ILE A 5 -4.85 -2.48 -8.05
C ILE A 5 -5.07 -2.74 -9.54
N ALA A 6 -4.04 -3.24 -10.22
CA ALA A 6 -4.11 -3.70 -11.60
C ALA A 6 -3.89 -5.21 -11.63
N ILE A 7 -4.95 -5.98 -11.91
CA ILE A 7 -4.84 -7.42 -12.13
C ILE A 7 -4.37 -7.64 -13.56
N ARG A 8 -3.24 -8.34 -13.70
CA ARG A 8 -2.54 -8.59 -14.96
C ARG A 8 -2.43 -10.09 -15.22
N HIS A 9 -2.65 -10.49 -16.47
CA HIS A 9 -2.63 -11.91 -16.87
C HIS A 9 -1.33 -12.31 -17.57
N VAL A 10 -0.74 -11.39 -18.34
CA VAL A 10 0.54 -11.58 -19.02
C VAL A 10 1.35 -10.29 -18.90
N CYS A 11 2.69 -10.42 -18.79
CA CYS A 11 3.55 -9.31 -18.37
C CYS A 11 3.54 -8.10 -19.31
N PHE A 12 3.26 -8.29 -20.60
CA PHE A 12 3.29 -7.25 -21.63
C PHE A 12 1.92 -6.59 -21.90
N GLU A 13 0.82 -7.17 -21.39
CA GLU A 13 -0.50 -6.52 -21.38
C GLU A 13 -0.65 -5.79 -20.04
N ASP A 14 0.15 -4.74 -19.86
CA ASP A 14 0.20 -3.92 -18.65
C ASP A 14 -0.69 -2.67 -18.77
N LEU A 15 -0.58 -1.73 -17.83
CA LEU A 15 -1.36 -0.50 -17.85
C LEU A 15 -0.94 0.48 -18.97
N GLY A 16 0.18 0.26 -19.64
CA GLY A 16 0.71 1.14 -20.69
C GLY A 16 0.63 2.63 -20.33
N THR A 17 -0.09 3.39 -21.15
CA THR A 17 -0.28 4.84 -21.00
C THR A 17 -1.16 5.24 -19.82
N LEU A 18 -1.94 4.32 -19.25
CA LEU A 18 -2.80 4.58 -18.09
C LEU A 18 -1.98 4.71 -16.80
N GLU A 19 -0.87 3.99 -16.65
CA GLU A 19 -0.07 4.04 -15.42
C GLU A 19 0.53 5.43 -15.14
N PRO A 20 1.20 6.11 -16.09
CA PRO A 20 1.67 7.49 -15.89
C PRO A 20 0.53 8.46 -15.54
N LEU A 21 -0.66 8.28 -16.11
CA LEU A 21 -1.83 9.09 -15.80
C LEU A 21 -2.29 8.87 -14.35
N LEU A 22 -2.35 7.62 -13.89
CA LEU A 22 -2.70 7.30 -12.51
C LEU A 22 -1.68 7.86 -11.52
N GLN A 23 -0.38 7.72 -11.81
CA GLN A 23 0.69 8.27 -10.98
C GLN A 23 0.61 9.79 -10.89
N ALA A 24 0.35 10.48 -12.01
CA ALA A 24 0.17 11.94 -12.03
C ALA A 24 -1.05 12.40 -11.21
N ARG A 25 -2.05 11.55 -11.03
CA ARG A 25 -3.24 11.78 -10.19
C ARG A 25 -3.07 11.34 -8.73
N GLY A 26 -1.86 10.90 -8.34
CA GLY A 26 -1.52 10.54 -6.97
C GLY A 26 -1.90 9.11 -6.54
N TYR A 27 -2.14 8.21 -7.51
CA TYR A 27 -2.32 6.79 -7.22
C TYR A 27 -0.98 6.09 -7.00
N THR A 28 -0.91 5.28 -5.94
CA THR A 28 0.04 4.17 -5.87
C THR A 28 -0.56 2.97 -6.57
N VAL A 29 0.08 2.53 -7.64
CA VAL A 29 -0.34 1.37 -8.43
C VAL A 29 0.34 0.11 -7.86
N ARG A 30 -0.46 -0.93 -7.63
CA ARG A 30 0.01 -2.28 -7.32
C ARG A 30 -0.45 -3.23 -8.42
N TYR A 31 0.51 -3.83 -9.13
CA TYR A 31 0.23 -4.97 -9.99
C TYR A 31 -0.03 -6.21 -9.15
N VAL A 32 -0.98 -7.02 -9.60
CA VAL A 32 -1.25 -8.38 -9.11
C VAL A 32 -1.23 -9.29 -10.33
N ASP A 33 -0.26 -10.18 -10.39
CA ASP A 33 -0.11 -11.11 -11.50
C ASP A 33 -1.00 -12.33 -11.23
N ALA A 34 -2.14 -12.44 -11.93
CA ALA A 34 -3.22 -13.38 -11.62
C ALA A 34 -2.78 -14.86 -11.61
N ALA A 35 -1.78 -15.20 -12.42
CA ALA A 35 -1.24 -16.56 -12.52
C ALA A 35 -0.16 -16.88 -11.46
N VAL A 36 0.26 -15.89 -10.65
CA VAL A 36 1.40 -16.01 -9.72
C VAL A 36 1.00 -15.68 -8.28
N ASP A 37 0.26 -14.59 -8.09
CA ASP A 37 -0.11 -14.08 -6.79
C ASP A 37 -1.32 -14.80 -6.17
N ASP A 38 -1.42 -14.79 -4.84
CA ASP A 38 -2.58 -15.34 -4.12
C ASP A 38 -3.78 -14.38 -4.18
N LEU A 39 -4.69 -14.64 -5.11
CA LEU A 39 -5.91 -13.86 -5.29
C LEU A 39 -6.91 -14.02 -4.13
N HIS A 40 -6.86 -15.10 -3.34
CA HIS A 40 -7.80 -15.33 -2.24
C HIS A 40 -7.53 -14.41 -1.05
N ALA A 41 -6.29 -13.98 -0.87
CA ALA A 41 -5.88 -13.07 0.20
C ALA A 41 -5.96 -11.59 -0.21
N LEU A 42 -6.34 -11.28 -1.45
CA LEU A 42 -6.31 -9.94 -1.99
C LEU A 42 -7.51 -9.10 -1.53
N ASP A 43 -7.23 -7.98 -0.87
CA ASP A 43 -8.25 -6.97 -0.58
C ASP A 43 -8.47 -6.05 -1.79
N VAL A 44 -9.63 -6.22 -2.44
CA VAL A 44 -10.11 -5.36 -3.54
C VAL A 44 -11.18 -4.37 -3.11
N ALA A 45 -11.57 -4.35 -1.83
CA ALA A 45 -12.57 -3.41 -1.32
C ALA A 45 -11.94 -2.07 -0.90
N SER A 46 -10.77 -2.11 -0.25
CA SER A 46 -10.07 -0.91 0.24
C SER A 46 -9.46 -0.01 -0.85
N PRO A 47 -8.89 -0.54 -1.95
CA PRO A 47 -8.29 0.32 -2.98
C PRO A 47 -9.31 1.23 -3.66
N ASP A 48 -8.87 2.41 -4.08
CA ASP A 48 -9.72 3.41 -4.74
C ASP A 48 -10.12 3.01 -6.16
N LEU A 49 -9.26 2.26 -6.83
CA LEU A 49 -9.48 1.80 -8.19
C LEU A 49 -9.06 0.33 -8.33
N MET A 50 -9.85 -0.45 -9.05
CA MET A 50 -9.45 -1.77 -9.54
C MET A 50 -9.50 -1.76 -11.06
N ILE A 51 -8.44 -2.29 -11.67
CA ILE A 51 -8.32 -2.44 -13.11
C ILE A 51 -8.09 -3.93 -13.37
N VAL A 52 -8.87 -4.51 -14.26
CA VAL A 52 -8.67 -5.88 -14.74
C VAL A 52 -8.25 -5.78 -16.20
N LEU A 53 -7.00 -6.17 -16.47
CA LEU A 53 -6.37 -6.03 -17.78
C LEU A 53 -6.75 -7.17 -18.72
N GLY A 54 -6.28 -7.06 -19.97
CA GLY A 54 -6.39 -8.10 -20.97
C GLY A 54 -5.63 -9.38 -20.62
N GLY A 55 -5.83 -10.41 -21.44
CA GLY A 55 -5.09 -11.64 -21.37
C GLY A 55 -5.48 -12.62 -22.48
N PRO A 56 -4.57 -13.52 -22.89
CA PRO A 56 -4.79 -14.46 -23.99
C PRO A 56 -5.54 -15.73 -23.55
N ILE A 57 -6.52 -15.60 -22.65
CA ILE A 57 -7.31 -16.71 -22.10
C ILE A 57 -8.81 -16.35 -22.16
N GLY A 58 -9.68 -17.35 -22.18
CA GLY A 58 -11.12 -17.14 -22.21
C GLY A 58 -11.71 -16.83 -20.83
N ALA A 59 -12.73 -15.97 -20.79
CA ALA A 59 -13.42 -15.59 -19.56
C ALA A 59 -14.15 -16.76 -18.86
N PHE A 60 -14.32 -17.91 -19.52
CA PHE A 60 -14.95 -19.14 -18.99
C PHE A 60 -13.98 -20.34 -18.92
N ASP A 61 -12.68 -20.11 -19.04
CA ASP A 61 -11.67 -21.16 -19.01
C ASP A 61 -11.30 -21.61 -17.59
N ASP A 62 -12.22 -21.52 -16.62
CA ASP A 62 -11.96 -21.81 -15.19
C ASP A 62 -11.36 -23.21 -14.96
N ALA A 63 -11.72 -24.18 -15.80
CA ALA A 63 -11.19 -25.54 -15.72
C ALA A 63 -9.74 -25.65 -16.23
N LEU A 64 -9.34 -24.80 -17.17
CA LEU A 64 -7.97 -24.72 -17.71
C LEU A 64 -7.08 -23.82 -16.85
N TYR A 65 -7.67 -22.75 -16.30
CA TYR A 65 -7.00 -21.74 -15.48
C TYR A 65 -7.77 -21.50 -14.17
N PRO A 66 -7.51 -22.31 -13.13
CA PRO A 66 -8.27 -22.25 -11.87
C PRO A 66 -8.28 -20.90 -11.16
N PHE A 67 -7.25 -20.05 -11.38
CA PHE A 67 -7.20 -18.71 -10.81
C PHE A 67 -8.35 -17.81 -11.28
N ILE A 68 -8.95 -18.08 -12.45
CA ILE A 68 -10.13 -17.35 -12.95
C ILE A 68 -11.28 -17.43 -11.95
N THR A 69 -11.46 -18.55 -11.25
CA THR A 69 -12.53 -18.67 -10.24
C THR A 69 -12.30 -17.69 -9.07
N ALA A 70 -11.04 -17.54 -8.63
CA ALA A 70 -10.69 -16.60 -7.56
C ALA A 70 -10.83 -15.15 -8.05
N GLU A 71 -10.37 -14.86 -9.27
CA GLU A 71 -10.50 -13.53 -9.88
C GLU A 71 -11.95 -13.10 -10.07
N MET A 72 -12.82 -14.00 -10.53
CA MET A 72 -14.25 -13.75 -10.65
C MET A 72 -14.90 -13.44 -9.29
N ALA A 73 -14.38 -13.99 -8.19
CA ALA A 73 -14.85 -13.62 -6.85
C ALA A 73 -14.46 -12.18 -6.50
N LEU A 74 -13.24 -11.75 -6.84
CA LEU A 74 -12.77 -10.38 -6.66
C LEU A 74 -13.57 -9.37 -7.50
N VAL A 75 -13.84 -9.70 -8.77
CA VAL A 75 -14.66 -8.85 -9.66
C VAL A 75 -16.07 -8.67 -9.08
N ARG A 76 -16.71 -9.74 -8.61
CA ARG A 76 -18.03 -9.66 -7.94
C ARG A 76 -17.97 -8.80 -6.68
N GLN A 77 -16.97 -9.02 -5.82
CA GLN A 77 -16.78 -8.22 -4.61
C GLN A 77 -16.62 -6.72 -4.94
N ARG A 78 -15.88 -6.40 -6.01
CA ARG A 78 -15.71 -5.01 -6.43
C ARG A 78 -17.01 -4.42 -6.99
N LEU A 79 -17.75 -5.15 -7.82
CA LEU A 79 -19.07 -4.73 -8.31
C LEU A 79 -20.05 -4.46 -7.16
N ASP A 80 -20.11 -5.36 -6.17
CA ASP A 80 -20.95 -5.21 -4.99
C ASP A 80 -20.60 -3.95 -4.18
N SER A 81 -19.31 -3.59 -4.13
CA SER A 81 -18.84 -2.38 -3.43
C SER A 81 -19.22 -1.07 -4.14
N ARG A 82 -19.62 -1.13 -5.42
CA ARG A 82 -19.87 0.03 -6.30
C ARG A 82 -18.70 1.02 -6.39
N ARG A 83 -17.49 0.58 -6.09
CA ARG A 83 -16.27 1.38 -6.23
C ARG A 83 -15.75 1.31 -7.68
N PRO A 84 -14.92 2.28 -8.11
CA PRO A 84 -14.41 2.31 -9.46
C PRO A 84 -13.73 1.02 -9.92
N LEU A 85 -14.21 0.52 -11.06
CA LEU A 85 -13.76 -0.70 -11.71
C LEU A 85 -13.63 -0.45 -13.21
N LEU A 86 -12.43 -0.65 -13.73
CA LEU A 86 -12.13 -0.61 -15.16
C LEU A 86 -11.82 -2.03 -15.64
N GLY A 87 -12.55 -2.52 -16.63
CA GLY A 87 -12.23 -3.78 -17.31
C GLY A 87 -11.76 -3.51 -18.73
N ILE A 88 -10.66 -4.12 -19.14
CA ILE A 88 -10.10 -4.00 -20.49
C ILE A 88 -9.95 -5.40 -21.09
N CYS A 89 -10.45 -5.58 -22.31
CA CYS A 89 -10.47 -6.83 -23.07
C CYS A 89 -11.04 -7.99 -22.23
N LEU A 90 -10.21 -8.94 -21.80
CA LEU A 90 -10.60 -10.02 -20.88
C LEU A 90 -11.27 -9.48 -19.61
N GLY A 91 -10.76 -8.40 -19.02
CA GLY A 91 -11.39 -7.77 -17.85
C GLY A 91 -12.80 -7.27 -18.11
N ALA A 92 -13.09 -6.71 -19.30
CA ALA A 92 -14.44 -6.30 -19.68
C ALA A 92 -15.39 -7.51 -19.78
N GLN A 93 -14.89 -8.61 -20.34
CA GLN A 93 -15.62 -9.88 -20.43
C GLN A 93 -15.89 -10.49 -19.06
N MET A 94 -14.92 -10.46 -18.14
CA MET A 94 -15.10 -10.93 -16.76
C MET A 94 -16.16 -10.11 -16.01
N ILE A 95 -16.19 -8.79 -16.18
CA ILE A 95 -17.23 -7.93 -15.62
C ILE A 95 -18.60 -8.32 -16.20
N ALA A 96 -18.70 -8.49 -17.52
CA ALA A 96 -19.95 -8.91 -18.17
C ALA A 96 -20.43 -10.28 -17.64
N ARG A 97 -19.53 -11.26 -17.54
CA ARG A 97 -19.80 -12.58 -16.94
C ARG A 97 -20.27 -12.45 -15.49
N ALA A 98 -19.63 -11.60 -14.69
CA ALA A 98 -19.99 -11.40 -13.29
C ALA A 98 -21.40 -10.82 -13.13
N LEU A 99 -21.82 -9.97 -14.08
CA LEU A 99 -23.16 -9.39 -14.18
C LEU A 99 -24.18 -10.32 -14.88
N GLY A 100 -23.80 -11.56 -15.21
CA GLY A 100 -24.68 -12.57 -15.79
C GLY A 100 -24.89 -12.46 -17.30
N ALA A 101 -24.13 -11.60 -18.00
CA ALA A 101 -24.14 -11.56 -19.46
C ALA A 101 -23.36 -12.73 -20.06
N ARG A 102 -23.71 -13.10 -21.29
CA ARG A 102 -22.98 -14.14 -22.04
C ARG A 102 -21.67 -13.57 -22.55
N VAL A 103 -20.61 -14.38 -22.52
CA VAL A 103 -19.36 -14.13 -23.22
C VAL A 103 -19.09 -15.34 -24.11
N GLY A 104 -18.63 -15.12 -25.33
CA GLY A 104 -18.23 -16.20 -26.21
C GLY A 104 -17.61 -15.71 -27.51
N SER A 105 -17.15 -16.68 -28.30
CA SER A 105 -16.45 -16.41 -29.55
C SER A 105 -17.33 -15.72 -30.58
N MET A 106 -16.76 -14.72 -31.25
CA MET A 106 -17.33 -14.08 -32.43
C MET A 106 -17.21 -14.96 -33.69
N GLY A 107 -16.39 -16.02 -33.64
CA GLY A 107 -16.03 -16.84 -34.81
C GLY A 107 -15.03 -16.17 -35.76
N VAL A 108 -14.73 -14.90 -35.54
CA VAL A 108 -13.70 -14.09 -36.23
C VAL A 108 -12.91 -13.30 -35.20
N LYS A 109 -11.70 -12.85 -35.55
CA LYS A 109 -10.88 -11.99 -34.66
C LYS A 109 -10.83 -10.57 -35.20
N GLU A 110 -10.95 -9.59 -34.31
CA GLU A 110 -10.58 -8.21 -34.58
C GLU A 110 -9.18 -7.97 -34.02
N ILE A 111 -8.18 -7.86 -34.92
CA ILE A 111 -6.80 -7.55 -34.57
C ILE A 111 -6.32 -6.40 -35.45
N GLY A 112 -5.90 -5.30 -34.83
CA GLY A 112 -5.37 -4.11 -35.49
C GLY A 112 -6.06 -2.82 -35.09
N TYR A 113 -5.82 -1.74 -35.83
CA TYR A 113 -6.33 -0.41 -35.47
C TYR A 113 -7.57 -0.02 -36.27
N ALA A 114 -8.69 0.21 -35.59
CA ALA A 114 -9.93 0.65 -36.21
C ALA A 114 -10.73 1.58 -35.27
N PRO A 115 -11.48 2.57 -35.80
CA PRO A 115 -12.29 3.46 -34.97
C PRO A 115 -13.53 2.75 -34.44
N LEU A 116 -14.05 3.24 -33.32
CA LEU A 116 -15.34 2.82 -32.79
C LEU A 116 -16.48 3.63 -33.41
N THR A 117 -17.66 3.02 -33.52
CA THR A 117 -18.93 3.73 -33.71
C THR A 117 -19.56 3.91 -32.34
N LEU A 118 -19.63 5.16 -31.89
CA LEU A 118 -20.27 5.50 -30.61
C LEU A 118 -21.80 5.51 -30.76
N THR A 119 -22.47 5.08 -29.70
CA THR A 119 -23.90 5.29 -29.50
C THR A 119 -24.18 6.72 -29.02
N LEU A 120 -25.44 7.13 -28.94
CA LEU A 120 -25.81 8.42 -28.34
C LEU A 120 -25.31 8.51 -26.88
N GLU A 121 -25.41 7.41 -26.14
CA GLU A 121 -24.92 7.30 -24.78
C GLU A 121 -23.38 7.32 -24.74
N GLY A 122 -22.72 6.71 -25.73
CA GLY A 122 -21.27 6.78 -25.94
C GLY A 122 -20.77 8.20 -26.17
N GLU A 123 -21.47 8.99 -27.00
CA GLU A 123 -21.19 10.42 -27.23
C GLU A 123 -21.44 11.30 -26.00
N ALA A 124 -22.25 10.85 -25.04
CA ALA A 124 -22.45 11.50 -23.75
C ALA A 124 -21.51 10.97 -22.63
N SER A 125 -20.67 9.99 -22.95
CA SER A 125 -19.75 9.32 -22.02
C SER A 125 -18.31 9.85 -22.17
N PRO A 126 -17.35 9.41 -21.33
CA PRO A 126 -15.94 9.68 -21.54
C PRO A 126 -15.40 9.26 -22.92
N LEU A 127 -16.04 8.29 -23.59
CA LEU A 127 -15.65 7.87 -24.93
C LEU A 127 -15.84 8.95 -26.00
N ALA A 128 -16.59 10.02 -25.72
CA ALA A 128 -16.77 11.14 -26.65
C ALA A 128 -15.43 11.75 -27.09
N ALA A 129 -14.44 11.77 -26.20
CA ALA A 129 -13.10 12.28 -26.48
C ALA A 129 -12.33 11.45 -27.52
N LEU A 130 -12.74 10.20 -27.77
CA LEU A 130 -12.15 9.33 -28.79
C LEU A 130 -12.47 9.81 -30.21
N GLY A 131 -13.66 10.41 -30.41
CA GLY A 131 -14.15 10.79 -31.74
C GLY A 131 -14.07 9.63 -32.73
N ARG A 132 -13.26 9.78 -33.78
CA ARG A 132 -12.98 8.75 -34.80
C ARG A 132 -11.54 8.25 -34.77
N VAL A 133 -10.81 8.46 -33.67
CA VAL A 133 -9.43 7.98 -33.54
C VAL A 133 -9.45 6.44 -33.51
N PRO A 134 -8.68 5.76 -34.39
CA PRO A 134 -8.55 4.31 -34.34
C PRO A 134 -7.91 3.84 -33.03
N VAL A 135 -8.49 2.80 -32.43
CA VAL A 135 -8.00 2.14 -31.20
C VAL A 135 -7.50 0.74 -31.54
N LEU A 136 -6.67 0.17 -30.67
CA LEU A 136 -6.18 -1.18 -30.85
C LEU A 136 -7.28 -2.19 -30.49
N HIS A 137 -7.56 -3.11 -31.40
CA HIS A 137 -8.39 -4.29 -31.19
C HIS A 137 -7.47 -5.51 -31.13
N TRP A 138 -7.70 -6.39 -30.16
CA TRP A 138 -6.98 -7.65 -30.04
C TRP A 138 -7.83 -8.72 -29.35
N HIS A 139 -8.92 -9.13 -30.00
CA HIS A 139 -9.85 -10.09 -29.40
C HIS A 139 -10.58 -10.97 -30.42
N GLY A 140 -10.96 -12.17 -30.00
CA GLY A 140 -11.83 -13.09 -30.75
C GLY A 140 -13.16 -13.40 -30.06
N ASP A 141 -13.27 -13.03 -28.78
CA ASP A 141 -14.49 -13.16 -27.99
C ASP A 141 -15.19 -11.81 -27.84
N GLN A 142 -16.48 -11.86 -27.57
CA GLN A 142 -17.34 -10.72 -27.27
C GLN A 142 -18.24 -11.01 -26.07
N PHE A 143 -18.80 -9.97 -25.49
CA PHE A 143 -19.83 -10.06 -24.46
C PHE A 143 -21.18 -9.51 -24.94
N ASP A 144 -22.27 -10.02 -24.36
CA ASP A 144 -23.57 -9.33 -24.39
C ASP A 144 -23.54 -8.14 -23.41
N ILE A 145 -24.37 -7.12 -23.66
CA ILE A 145 -24.51 -6.00 -22.72
C ILE A 145 -25.34 -6.47 -21.51
N PRO A 146 -24.82 -6.36 -20.27
CA PRO A 146 -25.58 -6.70 -19.07
C PRO A 146 -26.88 -5.89 -18.94
N ALA A 147 -27.91 -6.46 -18.30
CA ALA A 147 -29.26 -5.88 -18.28
C ALA A 147 -29.32 -4.44 -17.72
N ASP A 148 -28.49 -4.12 -16.72
CA ASP A 148 -28.45 -2.81 -16.07
C ASP A 148 -27.32 -1.91 -16.62
N ALA A 149 -26.59 -2.37 -17.64
CA ALA A 149 -25.51 -1.63 -18.26
C ALA A 149 -25.96 -0.88 -19.51
N VAL A 150 -25.25 0.20 -19.81
CA VAL A 150 -25.47 1.03 -20.99
C VAL A 150 -24.39 0.72 -22.02
N ARG A 151 -24.79 0.28 -23.21
CA ARG A 151 -23.88 0.12 -24.35
C ARG A 151 -23.35 1.49 -24.78
N LEU A 152 -22.04 1.61 -24.96
CA LEU A 152 -21.41 2.86 -25.35
C LEU A 152 -20.91 2.86 -26.79
N ALA A 153 -20.36 1.73 -27.27
CA ALA A 153 -19.72 1.67 -28.58
C ALA A 153 -19.77 0.28 -29.21
N GLY A 154 -19.54 0.21 -30.52
CA GLY A 154 -19.38 -1.03 -31.29
C GLY A 154 -18.58 -0.82 -32.59
N THR A 155 -18.24 -1.91 -33.25
CA THR A 155 -17.82 -1.97 -34.67
C THR A 155 -18.84 -2.77 -35.48
N ASP A 156 -18.64 -2.87 -36.79
CA ASP A 156 -19.46 -3.73 -37.65
C ASP A 156 -19.26 -5.23 -37.32
N VAL A 157 -18.11 -5.60 -36.75
CA VAL A 157 -17.76 -6.98 -36.43
C VAL A 157 -18.14 -7.32 -34.99
N CYS A 158 -17.87 -6.44 -34.02
CA CYS A 158 -18.23 -6.58 -32.62
C CYS A 158 -19.19 -5.46 -32.21
N PRO A 159 -20.51 -5.70 -32.11
CA PRO A 159 -21.49 -4.65 -31.79
C PRO A 159 -21.35 -4.10 -30.35
N HIS A 160 -20.65 -4.82 -29.47
CA HIS A 160 -20.53 -4.54 -28.04
C HIS A 160 -19.06 -4.29 -27.65
N GLN A 161 -18.51 -3.17 -28.10
CA GLN A 161 -17.12 -2.80 -27.82
C GLN A 161 -16.93 -2.12 -26.45
N ALA A 162 -17.98 -1.51 -25.91
CA ALA A 162 -17.90 -0.89 -24.59
C ALA A 162 -19.27 -0.81 -23.90
N PHE A 163 -19.26 -0.90 -22.57
CA PHE A 163 -20.41 -0.56 -21.73
C PHE A 163 -19.99 0.14 -20.44
N ALA A 164 -20.94 0.83 -19.83
CA ALA A 164 -20.82 1.35 -18.47
C ALA A 164 -21.96 0.85 -17.58
N LEU A 165 -21.66 0.64 -16.31
CA LEU A 165 -22.66 0.43 -15.26
C LEU A 165 -22.58 1.60 -14.29
N GLY A 166 -23.58 2.48 -14.35
CA GLY A 166 -23.55 3.76 -13.67
C GLY A 166 -22.31 4.58 -14.05
N ARG A 167 -21.67 5.19 -13.06
CA ARG A 167 -20.46 6.01 -13.24
C ARG A 167 -19.18 5.36 -12.69
N HIS A 168 -19.31 4.18 -12.08
CA HIS A 168 -18.21 3.50 -11.39
C HIS A 168 -17.65 2.30 -12.16
N VAL A 169 -18.35 1.79 -13.19
CA VAL A 169 -17.80 0.75 -14.07
C VAL A 169 -17.65 1.27 -15.49
N LEU A 170 -16.47 1.07 -16.07
CA LEU A 170 -16.25 1.16 -17.51
C LEU A 170 -15.62 -0.15 -17.98
N ALA A 171 -16.18 -0.72 -19.04
CA ALA A 171 -15.71 -1.96 -19.63
C ALA A 171 -15.45 -1.71 -21.12
N LEU A 172 -14.21 -1.96 -21.55
CA LEU A 172 -13.71 -1.73 -22.91
C LEU A 172 -13.22 -3.04 -23.48
N GLN A 173 -13.76 -3.48 -24.61
CA GLN A 173 -13.26 -4.67 -25.32
C GLN A 173 -11.95 -4.37 -26.06
N CYS A 174 -11.77 -3.13 -26.51
CA CYS A 174 -10.57 -2.63 -27.15
C CYS A 174 -9.54 -2.09 -26.15
N HIS A 175 -8.33 -1.82 -26.65
CA HIS A 175 -7.19 -1.35 -25.88
C HIS A 175 -6.90 0.13 -26.20
N LEU A 176 -7.18 1.00 -25.23
CA LEU A 176 -6.81 2.41 -25.27
C LEU A 176 -5.52 2.66 -24.47
N GLU A 177 -5.27 1.82 -23.48
CA GLU A 177 -4.13 1.86 -22.57
C GLU A 177 -2.83 1.45 -23.27
N ALA A 178 -2.90 0.56 -24.26
CA ALA A 178 -1.74 0.00 -24.95
C ALA A 178 -0.80 1.09 -25.46
N ASP A 179 0.43 1.10 -24.92
CA ASP A 179 1.45 2.05 -25.32
C ASP A 179 2.03 1.64 -26.68
N VAL A 180 1.71 2.43 -27.70
CA VAL A 180 2.21 2.21 -29.05
C VAL A 180 3.74 2.27 -29.16
N GLN A 181 4.44 2.90 -28.21
CA GLN A 181 5.91 2.88 -28.18
C GLN A 181 6.44 1.50 -27.77
N GLN A 182 5.62 0.71 -27.08
CA GLN A 182 5.93 -0.63 -26.60
C GLN A 182 5.21 -1.72 -27.41
N ILE A 183 4.70 -1.37 -28.59
CA ILE A 183 3.93 -2.30 -29.45
C ILE A 183 4.72 -3.58 -29.80
N GLU A 184 6.06 -3.53 -29.82
CA GLU A 184 6.89 -4.72 -30.05
C GLU A 184 6.64 -5.84 -29.05
N HIS A 185 6.37 -5.51 -27.77
CA HIS A 185 6.09 -6.54 -26.78
C HIS A 185 4.81 -7.32 -27.12
N TRP A 186 3.80 -6.63 -27.65
CA TRP A 186 2.56 -7.24 -28.14
C TRP A 186 2.79 -8.06 -29.41
N LEU A 187 3.51 -7.49 -30.39
CA LEU A 187 3.81 -8.19 -31.65
C LEU A 187 4.61 -9.47 -31.43
N VAL A 188 5.56 -9.46 -30.50
CA VAL A 188 6.36 -10.64 -30.12
C VAL A 188 5.55 -11.60 -29.26
N GLY A 189 4.85 -11.10 -28.23
CA GLY A 189 4.05 -11.91 -27.32
C GLY A 189 2.94 -12.70 -28.03
N HIS A 190 2.37 -12.11 -29.07
CA HIS A 190 1.27 -12.69 -29.86
C HIS A 190 1.70 -13.19 -31.25
N ALA A 191 3.00 -13.42 -31.48
CA ALA A 191 3.52 -13.79 -32.81
C ALA A 191 2.84 -15.04 -33.42
N CYS A 192 2.49 -16.03 -32.58
CA CYS A 192 1.78 -17.22 -33.03
C CYS A 192 0.36 -16.91 -33.51
N GLU A 193 -0.35 -16.06 -32.78
CA GLU A 193 -1.71 -15.65 -33.14
C GLU A 193 -1.72 -14.82 -34.43
N LEU A 194 -0.80 -13.86 -34.56
CA LEU A 194 -0.65 -13.06 -35.78
C LEU A 194 -0.37 -13.96 -36.99
N SER A 195 0.52 -14.93 -36.85
CA SER A 195 0.81 -15.89 -37.92
C SER A 195 -0.40 -16.73 -38.30
N GLN A 196 -1.22 -17.17 -37.33
CA GLN A 196 -2.43 -17.95 -37.59
C GLN A 196 -3.54 -17.11 -38.25
N ALA A 197 -3.64 -15.83 -37.89
CA ALA A 197 -4.56 -14.88 -38.49
C ALA A 197 -4.09 -14.37 -39.87
N GLY A 198 -2.85 -14.67 -40.27
CA GLY A 198 -2.26 -14.19 -41.53
C GLY A 198 -1.97 -12.70 -41.53
N LEU A 199 -1.74 -12.10 -40.36
CA LEU A 199 -1.50 -10.66 -40.20
C LEU A 199 0.00 -10.37 -40.21
N ASP A 200 0.39 -9.29 -40.90
CA ASP A 200 1.77 -8.85 -40.96
C ASP A 200 2.09 -7.89 -39.78
N PRO A 201 2.99 -8.26 -38.85
CA PRO A 201 3.38 -7.38 -37.75
C PRO A 201 3.96 -6.03 -38.23
N ARG A 202 4.49 -5.94 -39.45
CA ARG A 202 5.01 -4.70 -40.03
C ARG A 202 3.90 -3.66 -40.24
N GLU A 203 2.73 -4.09 -40.70
CA GLU A 203 1.60 -3.19 -40.91
C GLU A 203 1.08 -2.63 -39.58
N LEU A 204 0.93 -3.49 -38.58
CA LEU A 204 0.51 -3.11 -37.22
C LEU A 204 1.49 -2.11 -36.59
N ARG A 205 2.79 -2.35 -36.72
CA ARG A 205 3.85 -1.42 -36.27
C ARG A 205 3.73 -0.06 -36.96
N THR A 206 3.55 -0.05 -38.28
CA THR A 206 3.39 1.20 -39.05
C THR A 206 2.14 1.97 -38.61
N GLN A 207 1.02 1.29 -38.38
CA GLN A 207 -0.21 1.90 -37.87
C GLN A 207 -0.01 2.48 -36.46
N ALA A 208 0.62 1.71 -35.54
CA ALA A 208 0.90 2.15 -34.18
C ALA A 208 1.72 3.45 -34.15
N HIS A 209 2.80 3.52 -34.93
CA HIS A 209 3.61 4.75 -35.05
C HIS A 209 2.83 5.92 -35.65
N ALA A 210 2.00 5.68 -36.66
CA ALA A 210 1.19 6.75 -37.26
C ALA A 210 0.14 7.30 -36.29
N LEU A 211 -0.40 6.45 -35.41
CA LEU A 211 -1.45 6.80 -34.46
C LEU A 211 -0.95 7.35 -33.13
N GLN A 212 0.34 7.19 -32.81
CA GLN A 212 0.91 7.52 -31.50
C GLN A 212 0.40 8.82 -30.87
N PRO A 213 0.59 10.01 -31.46
CA PRO A 213 0.19 11.24 -30.79
C PRO A 213 -1.33 11.36 -30.64
N LEU A 214 -2.10 10.79 -31.58
CA LEU A 214 -3.56 10.89 -31.60
C LEU A 214 -4.20 9.93 -30.60
N LEU A 215 -3.80 8.66 -30.62
CA LEU A 215 -4.34 7.64 -29.73
C LEU A 215 -3.96 7.91 -28.28
N SER A 216 -2.71 8.27 -27.99
CA SER A 216 -2.29 8.59 -26.63
C SER A 216 -3.04 9.80 -26.05
N ALA A 217 -3.25 10.87 -26.85
CA ALA A 217 -4.00 12.03 -26.40
C ALA A 217 -5.49 11.70 -26.18
N ALA A 218 -6.10 10.93 -27.08
CA ALA A 218 -7.48 10.49 -26.95
C ALA A 218 -7.67 9.57 -25.74
N ALA A 219 -6.80 8.59 -25.55
CA ALA A 219 -6.81 7.69 -24.40
C ALA A 219 -6.67 8.45 -23.08
N GLN A 220 -5.72 9.39 -23.00
CA GLN A 220 -5.54 10.24 -21.82
C GLN A 220 -6.79 11.07 -21.51
N ALA A 221 -7.47 11.61 -22.53
CA ALA A 221 -8.70 12.36 -22.35
C ALA A 221 -9.87 11.47 -21.89
N VAL A 222 -10.03 10.29 -22.49
CA VAL A 222 -11.05 9.30 -22.11
C VAL A 222 -10.87 8.85 -20.66
N PHE A 223 -9.66 8.38 -20.31
CA PHE A 223 -9.38 7.92 -18.95
C PHE A 223 -9.38 9.07 -17.95
N GLY A 224 -8.94 10.27 -18.35
CA GLY A 224 -9.01 11.47 -17.52
C GLY A 224 -10.45 11.82 -17.14
N ASP A 225 -11.36 11.94 -18.11
CA ASP A 225 -12.77 12.24 -17.84
C ASP A 225 -13.46 11.10 -17.06
N TRP A 226 -13.16 9.84 -17.38
CA TRP A 226 -13.71 8.73 -16.60
C TRP A 226 -13.24 8.76 -15.15
N LEU A 227 -11.95 8.99 -14.89
CA LEU A 227 -11.40 9.11 -13.54
C LEU A 227 -11.96 10.33 -12.82
N ASP A 228 -12.14 11.48 -13.48
CA ASP A 228 -12.76 12.66 -12.88
C ASP A 228 -14.19 12.35 -12.40
N ARG A 229 -14.97 11.64 -13.23
CA ARG A 229 -16.34 11.22 -12.87
C ARG A 229 -16.36 10.18 -11.76
N ALA A 230 -15.48 9.18 -11.84
CA ALA A 230 -15.37 8.10 -10.88
C ALA A 230 -14.92 8.63 -9.50
N GLU A 231 -13.99 9.59 -9.47
CA GLU A 231 -13.49 10.22 -8.24
C GLU A 231 -14.48 11.24 -7.66
N ALA A 232 -15.30 11.90 -8.50
CA ALA A 232 -16.35 12.80 -8.02
C ALA A 232 -17.51 12.05 -7.34
N ASP A 233 -17.79 10.82 -7.79
CA ASP A 233 -18.82 9.96 -7.20
C ASP A 233 -18.28 9.03 -6.11
N GLN A 234 -16.95 8.88 -6.01
CA GLN A 234 -16.37 8.40 -4.78
C GLN A 234 -16.81 9.39 -3.69
N PRO A 235 -17.38 8.91 -2.57
CA PRO A 235 -17.54 9.78 -1.43
C PRO A 235 -16.15 10.37 -1.17
N SER A 236 -16.03 11.69 -1.26
CA SER A 236 -14.83 12.35 -0.77
C SER A 236 -14.55 11.75 0.60
N HIS A 237 -13.29 11.61 0.97
CA HIS A 237 -12.98 11.15 2.33
C HIS A 237 -13.60 12.05 3.42
N ALA A 238 -14.28 13.16 3.07
CA ALA A 238 -15.38 13.69 3.88
C ALA A 238 -16.64 12.83 3.70
N HIS A 239 -16.83 11.85 4.58
CA HIS A 239 -18.14 11.29 4.87
C HIS A 239 -19.21 12.39 4.76
N ARG A 240 -20.21 12.23 3.89
CA ARG A 240 -21.49 12.90 4.09
C ARG A 240 -22.08 12.22 5.34
N MET A 241 -21.65 12.70 6.51
CA MET A 241 -22.26 12.33 7.77
C MET A 241 -23.75 12.63 7.57
N ALA A 242 -24.60 11.62 7.72
CA ALA A 242 -25.96 11.92 8.15
C ALA A 242 -25.81 12.91 9.30
N ALA A 243 -26.45 14.08 9.23
CA ALA A 243 -26.38 15.03 10.32
C ALA A 243 -26.71 14.23 11.59
N PRO A 244 -25.79 14.11 12.55
CA PRO A 244 -26.05 13.36 13.75
C PRO A 244 -27.34 13.92 14.34
N THR A 245 -28.24 13.05 14.76
CA THR A 245 -29.38 13.50 15.56
C THR A 245 -28.81 14.28 16.76
N PRO A 246 -29.46 15.35 17.24
CA PRO A 246 -28.91 16.22 18.29
C PRO A 246 -28.40 15.47 19.54
N ASP A 247 -28.91 14.27 19.80
CA ASP A 247 -28.58 13.42 20.95
C ASP A 247 -27.60 12.28 20.66
N GLN A 248 -27.02 12.19 19.45
CA GLN A 248 -26.04 11.14 19.13
C GLN A 248 -24.66 11.51 19.70
N PRO A 249 -24.07 10.71 20.59
CA PRO A 249 -22.72 10.96 21.08
C PRO A 249 -21.71 10.74 19.95
N LEU A 250 -20.97 11.78 19.59
CA LEU A 250 -19.87 11.74 18.64
C LEU A 250 -18.55 12.13 19.33
N GLY A 251 -17.43 11.72 18.74
CA GLY A 251 -16.11 12.23 19.12
C GLY A 251 -15.99 13.74 18.87
N PHE A 252 -14.96 14.37 19.45
CA PHE A 252 -14.69 15.78 19.21
C PHE A 252 -14.38 16.04 17.72
N GLY A 253 -14.94 17.12 17.17
CA GLY A 253 -14.72 17.50 15.78
C GLY A 253 -13.28 17.94 15.53
N MET A 254 -12.73 17.58 14.37
CA MET A 254 -11.41 18.00 13.91
C MET A 254 -11.49 18.60 12.49
N PRO A 255 -12.18 19.74 12.31
CA PRO A 255 -12.49 20.29 10.99
C PRO A 255 -11.25 20.65 10.17
N ASP A 256 -10.14 20.96 10.83
CA ASP A 256 -8.88 21.37 10.20
C ASP A 256 -7.84 20.24 10.12
N TRP A 257 -8.23 18.99 10.39
CA TRP A 257 -7.29 17.87 10.31
C TRP A 257 -6.81 17.65 8.88
N GLN A 258 -5.51 17.41 8.73
CA GLN A 258 -4.90 17.01 7.46
C GLN A 258 -3.94 15.84 7.71
N PRO A 259 -3.67 14.98 6.72
CA PRO A 259 -2.63 13.96 6.84
C PRO A 259 -1.29 14.55 7.30
N ARG A 260 -0.54 13.79 8.11
CA ARG A 260 0.78 14.18 8.60
C ARG A 260 1.89 13.69 7.66
N PRO A 261 3.08 14.29 7.67
CA PRO A 261 4.20 13.82 6.84
C PRO A 261 4.63 12.39 7.22
N LEU A 262 5.12 11.61 6.26
CA LEU A 262 5.80 10.35 6.58
C LEU A 262 7.14 10.62 7.31
N PRO A 263 7.58 9.76 8.24
CA PRO A 263 8.90 9.86 8.83
C PRO A 263 10.00 9.73 7.77
N GLY A 264 11.05 10.55 7.89
CA GLY A 264 12.21 10.54 7.00
C GLY A 264 13.46 9.94 7.64
N PRO A 265 14.54 9.72 6.86
CA PRO A 265 15.82 9.22 7.35
C PRO A 265 16.60 10.33 8.09
N VAL A 266 16.07 10.79 9.22
CA VAL A 266 16.66 11.86 10.04
C VAL A 266 17.59 11.29 11.10
N THR A 267 18.65 12.03 11.42
CA THR A 267 19.49 11.77 12.61
C THR A 267 19.02 12.65 13.76
N LEU A 268 18.67 12.03 14.87
CA LEU A 268 18.21 12.69 16.09
C LEU A 268 19.33 12.67 17.13
N HIS A 269 19.67 13.84 17.67
CA HIS A 269 20.80 14.02 18.58
C HIS A 269 20.32 14.19 20.02
N GLY A 270 20.82 13.35 20.92
CA GLY A 270 20.67 13.48 22.38
C GLY A 270 22.01 13.70 23.08
N SER A 271 21.97 13.72 24.41
CA SER A 271 23.13 13.90 25.28
C SER A 271 23.99 12.64 25.42
N THR A 272 23.37 11.46 25.43
CA THR A 272 24.02 10.15 25.63
C THR A 272 24.06 9.28 24.37
N CYS A 273 23.12 9.49 23.44
CA CYS A 273 23.14 8.83 22.12
C CYS A 273 22.70 9.74 20.99
N ARG A 274 22.99 9.30 19.77
CA ARG A 274 22.22 9.67 18.58
C ARG A 274 21.38 8.50 18.08
N VAL A 275 20.24 8.79 17.50
CA VAL A 275 19.38 7.83 16.81
C VAL A 275 19.44 8.17 15.32
N GLU A 276 20.01 7.28 14.51
CA GLU A 276 20.27 7.54 13.10
C GLU A 276 19.79 6.41 12.18
N PRO A 277 19.53 6.67 10.88
CA PRO A 277 19.01 5.65 9.97
C PRO A 277 19.90 4.41 9.97
N LEU A 278 19.29 3.23 10.09
CA LEU A 278 20.04 1.98 10.14
C LEU A 278 20.80 1.75 8.83
N SER A 279 22.08 1.36 8.92
CA SER A 279 22.97 1.10 7.79
C SER A 279 23.76 -0.16 8.06
N ALA A 280 23.75 -1.11 7.12
CA ALA A 280 24.53 -2.34 7.23
C ALA A 280 26.03 -2.06 7.26
N ALA A 281 26.49 -1.12 6.42
CA ALA A 281 27.89 -0.75 6.31
C ALA A 281 28.41 -0.08 7.60
N ALA A 282 27.59 0.76 8.24
CA ALA A 282 28.01 1.50 9.43
C ALA A 282 27.75 0.74 10.75
N HIS A 283 26.67 -0.04 10.84
CA HIS A 283 26.15 -0.50 12.14
C HIS A 283 26.17 -2.01 12.33
N ALA A 284 26.23 -2.82 11.26
CA ALA A 284 26.01 -4.27 11.40
C ALA A 284 27.01 -4.94 12.35
N GLU A 285 28.29 -4.56 12.26
CA GLU A 285 29.36 -5.16 13.08
C GLU A 285 29.22 -4.81 14.57
N SER A 286 29.06 -3.53 14.90
CA SER A 286 28.90 -3.10 16.30
C SER A 286 27.61 -3.64 16.93
N LEU A 287 26.50 -3.64 16.18
CA LEU A 287 25.24 -4.23 16.65
C LEU A 287 25.36 -5.75 16.87
N PHE A 288 25.98 -6.48 15.96
CA PHE A 288 26.19 -7.92 16.12
C PHE A 288 27.00 -8.22 17.39
N HIS A 289 28.09 -7.50 17.62
CA HIS A 289 28.88 -7.64 18.85
C HIS A 289 28.10 -7.26 20.11
N ALA A 290 27.27 -6.22 20.05
CA ALA A 290 26.43 -5.81 21.18
C ALA A 290 25.39 -6.89 21.53
N TYR A 291 24.73 -7.49 20.54
CA TYR A 291 23.73 -8.53 20.78
C TYR A 291 24.31 -9.86 21.25
N GLN A 292 25.56 -10.20 20.88
CA GLN A 292 26.27 -11.39 21.37
C GLN A 292 26.55 -11.38 22.88
N GLN A 293 26.33 -10.26 23.56
CA GLN A 293 26.39 -10.18 25.01
C GLN A 293 25.24 -10.95 25.69
N ASP A 294 24.13 -11.20 24.99
CA ASP A 294 23.03 -12.04 25.49
C ASP A 294 23.36 -13.52 25.34
N ARG A 295 24.13 -14.03 26.30
CA ARG A 295 24.55 -15.45 26.34
C ARG A 295 23.41 -16.45 26.49
N GLN A 296 22.20 -15.99 26.85
CA GLN A 296 21.04 -16.86 27.07
C GLN A 296 20.01 -16.80 25.92
N GLY A 297 20.24 -15.97 24.90
CA GLY A 297 19.36 -15.85 23.73
C GLY A 297 17.93 -15.39 24.05
N ARG A 298 17.73 -14.73 25.19
CA ARG A 298 16.40 -14.30 25.66
C ARG A 298 15.90 -13.06 24.94
N ASP A 299 16.79 -12.22 24.42
CA ASP A 299 16.42 -10.95 23.81
C ASP A 299 15.67 -11.13 22.48
N TRP A 300 15.91 -12.25 21.79
CA TRP A 300 15.24 -12.60 20.53
C TRP A 300 13.93 -13.39 20.72
N ALA A 301 13.58 -13.75 21.97
CA ALA A 301 12.47 -14.68 22.25
C ALA A 301 11.11 -14.18 21.74
N TYR A 302 10.89 -12.86 21.76
CA TYR A 302 9.63 -12.22 21.35
C TYR A 302 9.73 -11.47 20.01
N LEU A 303 10.90 -11.49 19.37
CA LEU A 303 11.08 -10.94 18.03
C LEU A 303 10.73 -12.00 16.98
N SER A 304 10.18 -11.55 15.85
CA SER A 304 9.86 -12.42 14.70
C SER A 304 11.11 -12.93 13.98
N VAL A 305 12.25 -12.28 14.21
CA VAL A 305 13.55 -12.56 13.60
C VAL A 305 14.58 -12.93 14.66
N GLY A 306 15.74 -13.43 14.21
CA GLY A 306 16.86 -13.81 15.06
C GLY A 306 16.58 -15.03 15.97
N PRO A 307 17.59 -15.47 16.74
CA PRO A 307 18.96 -14.92 16.81
C PRO A 307 19.75 -15.16 15.51
N PHE A 308 20.90 -14.48 15.39
CA PHE A 308 21.82 -14.62 14.26
C PHE A 308 23.15 -15.21 14.75
N ASP A 309 23.64 -16.26 14.08
CA ASP A 309 24.84 -16.98 14.50
C ASP A 309 26.13 -16.32 13.99
N THR A 310 26.05 -15.64 12.85
CA THR A 310 27.20 -15.00 12.21
C THR A 310 26.94 -13.54 11.88
N LEU A 311 28.03 -12.75 11.82
CA LEU A 311 27.98 -11.35 11.38
C LEU A 311 27.41 -11.23 9.96
N GLU A 312 27.71 -12.17 9.08
CA GLU A 312 27.24 -12.16 7.69
C GLU A 312 25.72 -12.33 7.61
N GLN A 313 25.14 -13.25 8.40
CA GLN A 313 23.69 -13.41 8.51
C GLN A 313 23.02 -12.13 9.03
N TYR A 314 23.60 -11.51 10.06
CA TYR A 314 23.07 -10.27 10.60
C TYR A 314 23.20 -9.10 9.62
N ARG A 315 24.33 -8.99 8.91
CA ARG A 315 24.52 -7.96 7.86
C ARG A 315 23.49 -8.11 6.76
N HIS A 316 23.27 -9.31 6.25
CA HIS A 316 22.23 -9.57 5.24
C HIS A 316 20.83 -9.22 5.75
N HIS A 317 20.54 -9.51 7.02
CA HIS A 317 19.29 -9.08 7.64
C HIS A 317 19.14 -7.55 7.64
N VAL A 318 20.18 -6.81 8.07
CA VAL A 318 20.16 -5.35 8.06
C VAL A 318 19.96 -4.80 6.65
N GLU A 319 20.70 -5.31 5.66
CA GLU A 319 20.56 -4.90 4.24
C GLU A 319 19.16 -5.17 3.67
N HIS A 320 18.48 -6.20 4.16
CA HIS A 320 17.12 -6.52 3.75
C HIS A 320 16.11 -5.55 4.37
N ILE A 321 16.18 -5.30 5.68
CA ILE A 321 15.20 -4.44 6.37
C ILE A 321 15.34 -2.97 6.00
N THR A 322 16.54 -2.50 5.62
CA THR A 322 16.75 -1.10 5.23
C THR A 322 16.28 -0.75 3.81
N ARG A 323 15.78 -1.71 3.03
CA ARG A 323 15.16 -1.46 1.71
C ARG A 323 13.72 -0.96 1.81
N HIS A 324 13.10 -1.12 2.97
CA HIS A 324 11.71 -0.79 3.22
C HIS A 324 11.60 0.55 3.96
N GLN A 325 10.55 1.31 3.68
CA GLN A 325 10.25 2.57 4.38
C GLN A 325 9.27 2.38 5.54
N ASP A 326 8.66 1.19 5.67
CA ASP A 326 7.86 0.76 6.81
C ASP A 326 8.08 -0.75 7.02
N PRO A 327 8.72 -1.18 8.13
CA PRO A 327 9.29 -0.36 9.20
C PRO A 327 10.48 0.50 8.76
N LEU A 328 10.54 1.75 9.22
CA LEU A 328 11.71 2.61 9.09
C LEU A 328 12.65 2.41 10.30
N HIS A 329 13.75 1.70 10.08
CA HIS A 329 14.67 1.30 11.13
C HIS A 329 15.75 2.35 11.45
N TYR A 330 16.03 2.52 12.74
CA TYR A 330 17.09 3.36 13.26
C TYR A 330 18.04 2.55 14.15
N ALA A 331 19.32 2.94 14.14
CA ALA A 331 20.33 2.51 15.09
C ALA A 331 20.43 3.50 16.25
N VAL A 332 20.56 2.98 17.47
CA VAL A 332 20.93 3.77 18.66
C VAL A 332 22.44 3.69 18.79
N VAL A 333 23.11 4.83 18.61
CA VAL A 333 24.56 4.94 18.66
C VAL A 333 24.98 5.68 19.91
N ASP A 334 25.81 5.03 20.72
CA ASP A 334 26.41 5.61 21.91
C ASP A 334 27.33 6.77 21.51
N SER A 335 27.05 7.97 22.03
CA SER A 335 27.81 9.18 21.70
C SER A 335 29.25 9.13 22.23
N SER A 336 29.53 8.34 23.26
CA SER A 336 30.87 8.24 23.86
C SER A 336 31.80 7.31 23.09
N THR A 337 31.26 6.22 22.53
CA THR A 337 32.04 5.20 21.81
C THR A 337 31.90 5.31 20.29
N GLY A 338 30.84 5.95 19.80
CA GLY A 338 30.49 6.00 18.38
C GLY A 338 29.93 4.69 17.82
N LEU A 339 29.68 3.68 18.68
CA LEU A 339 29.25 2.34 18.28
C LEU A 339 27.73 2.16 18.43
N ALA A 340 27.12 1.47 17.47
CA ALA A 340 25.71 1.14 17.53
C ALA A 340 25.46 0.01 18.54
N VAL A 341 24.54 0.23 19.49
CA VAL A 341 24.28 -0.66 20.64
C VAL A 341 22.84 -1.17 20.70
N GLY A 342 21.98 -0.78 19.76
CA GLY A 342 20.64 -1.31 19.63
C GLY A 342 19.90 -0.70 18.44
N THR A 343 18.68 -1.16 18.21
CA THR A 343 17.81 -0.68 17.13
C THR A 343 16.37 -0.51 17.61
N LEU A 344 15.64 0.37 16.94
CA LEU A 344 14.19 0.55 17.05
C LEU A 344 13.67 1.09 15.71
N ALA A 345 12.38 0.99 15.46
CA ALA A 345 11.78 1.41 14.20
C ALA A 345 10.49 2.21 14.39
N LEU A 346 10.21 3.08 13.43
CA LEU A 346 8.88 3.66 13.22
C LEU A 346 8.15 2.84 12.17
N MET A 347 6.98 2.31 12.51
CA MET A 347 6.25 1.38 11.64
C MET A 347 4.74 1.57 11.70
N ARG A 348 4.02 0.89 10.80
CA ARG A 348 2.55 0.96 10.66
C ARG A 348 2.06 2.40 10.55
N GLN A 349 2.71 3.14 9.65
CA GLN A 349 2.52 4.57 9.46
C GLN A 349 1.14 4.84 8.84
N GLN A 350 0.28 5.55 9.54
CA GLN A 350 -1.05 5.99 9.08
C GLN A 350 -1.09 7.52 9.08
N PRO A 351 -0.42 8.19 8.12
CA PRO A 351 -0.32 9.64 8.07
C PRO A 351 -1.69 10.32 8.02
N GLU A 352 -2.67 9.71 7.36
CA GLU A 352 -4.06 10.18 7.28
C GLU A 352 -4.76 10.28 8.64
N HIS A 353 -4.34 9.49 9.62
CA HIS A 353 -4.88 9.51 10.98
C HIS A 353 -3.88 10.09 12.00
N GLY A 354 -2.63 10.32 11.58
CA GLY A 354 -1.55 10.76 12.47
C GLY A 354 -1.23 9.70 13.51
N VAL A 355 -1.25 8.41 13.11
CA VAL A 355 -0.96 7.26 13.97
C VAL A 355 0.31 6.57 13.49
N ILE A 356 1.20 6.22 14.42
CA ILE A 356 2.45 5.51 14.13
C ILE A 356 2.84 4.61 15.29
N GLU A 357 3.57 3.55 15.04
CA GLU A 357 4.04 2.62 16.07
C GLU A 357 5.56 2.73 16.25
N VAL A 358 6.02 2.75 17.51
CA VAL A 358 7.41 2.45 17.84
C VAL A 358 7.52 0.95 18.06
N GLY A 359 8.19 0.27 17.13
CA GLY A 359 8.29 -1.18 17.09
C GLY A 359 9.70 -1.66 16.78
N PHE A 360 9.86 -2.97 16.61
CA PHE A 360 11.17 -3.61 16.39
C PHE A 360 12.27 -3.14 17.36
N VAL A 361 11.90 -2.87 18.61
CA VAL A 361 12.84 -2.45 19.66
C VAL A 361 13.71 -3.65 20.04
N SER A 362 14.96 -3.63 19.59
CA SER A 362 15.98 -4.63 19.90
C SER A 362 17.16 -3.92 20.56
N PHE A 363 17.12 -3.86 21.90
CA PHE A 363 18.17 -3.22 22.69
C PHE A 363 19.09 -4.28 23.28
N SER A 364 20.39 -4.16 23.00
CA SER A 364 21.40 -5.09 23.54
C SER A 364 21.52 -4.97 25.07
N PRO A 365 22.15 -5.93 25.76
CA PRO A 365 22.45 -5.83 27.18
C PRO A 365 23.18 -4.54 27.59
N ALA A 366 24.05 -3.99 26.71
CA ALA A 366 24.74 -2.72 26.94
C ALA A 366 23.79 -1.50 26.94
N LEU A 367 22.66 -1.59 26.23
CA LEU A 367 21.68 -0.51 26.12
C LEU A 367 20.54 -0.67 27.13
N GLN A 368 20.12 -1.90 27.45
CA GLN A 368 19.00 -2.16 28.34
C GLN A 368 19.15 -1.49 29.72
N ARG A 369 18.06 -0.90 30.23
CA ARG A 369 17.99 -0.22 31.55
C ARG A 369 18.99 0.93 31.75
N SER A 370 19.48 1.55 30.66
CA SER A 370 20.37 2.71 30.71
C SER A 370 19.61 4.05 30.52
N ARG A 371 20.30 5.16 30.82
CA ARG A 371 19.88 6.53 30.44
C ARG A 371 19.67 6.63 28.93
N MET A 372 20.63 6.08 28.17
CA MET A 372 20.63 6.04 26.71
C MET A 372 19.40 5.36 26.11
N ALA A 373 18.97 4.23 26.67
CA ALA A 373 17.74 3.56 26.21
C ALA A 373 16.50 4.44 26.35
N THR A 374 16.41 5.20 27.45
CA THR A 374 15.27 6.11 27.67
C THR A 374 15.38 7.33 26.75
N GLU A 375 16.58 7.86 26.56
CA GLU A 375 16.82 8.98 25.64
C GLU A 375 16.50 8.62 24.18
N ALA A 376 16.86 7.42 23.73
CA ALA A 376 16.55 6.94 22.38
C ALA A 376 15.03 6.93 22.11
N HIS A 377 14.23 6.46 23.07
CA HIS A 377 12.77 6.52 22.97
C HIS A 377 12.26 7.96 23.01
N PHE A 378 12.80 8.78 23.90
CA PHE A 378 12.42 10.20 24.00
C PHE A 378 12.67 10.93 22.68
N LEU A 379 13.85 10.79 22.07
CA LEU A 379 14.19 11.42 20.80
C LEU A 379 13.20 11.02 19.70
N LEU A 380 12.92 9.72 19.57
CA LEU A 380 12.00 9.23 18.55
C LEU A 380 10.56 9.69 18.77
N MET A 381 10.09 9.69 20.03
CA MET A 381 8.77 10.21 20.38
C MET A 381 8.66 11.73 20.16
N SER A 382 9.69 12.50 20.52
CA SER A 382 9.77 13.94 20.22
C SER A 382 9.70 14.21 18.73
N TYR A 383 10.39 13.43 17.91
CA TYR A 383 10.28 13.54 16.46
C TYR A 383 8.84 13.29 15.97
N VAL A 384 8.18 12.26 16.48
CA VAL A 384 6.78 11.92 16.15
C VAL A 384 5.80 13.03 16.54
N PHE A 385 5.86 13.55 17.76
CA PHE A 385 4.88 14.53 18.25
C PHE A 385 5.22 15.98 17.90
N GLU A 386 6.49 16.37 17.86
CA GLU A 386 6.89 17.77 17.69
C GLU A 386 7.20 18.12 16.24
N THR A 387 7.80 17.18 15.49
CA THR A 387 8.17 17.42 14.09
C THR A 387 7.08 16.92 13.15
N LEU A 388 6.70 15.65 13.28
CA LEU A 388 5.68 15.06 12.41
C LEU A 388 4.25 15.45 12.81
N ARG A 389 4.06 15.93 14.06
CA ARG A 389 2.76 16.34 14.60
C ARG A 389 1.72 15.22 14.58
N TYR A 390 2.15 13.98 14.80
CA TYR A 390 1.25 12.83 14.91
C TYR A 390 0.45 12.95 16.20
N ARG A 391 -0.75 12.38 16.17
CA ARG A 391 -1.70 12.45 17.29
C ARG A 391 -1.64 11.25 18.20
N ARG A 392 -1.01 10.17 17.73
CA ARG A 392 -0.96 8.89 18.44
C ARG A 392 0.32 8.15 18.09
N CYS A 393 1.02 7.73 19.13
CA CYS A 393 2.17 6.85 19.06
C CYS A 393 1.84 5.54 19.78
N GLU A 394 1.98 4.41 19.09
CA GLU A 394 1.59 3.09 19.57
C GLU A 394 2.79 2.27 20.03
N TRP A 395 2.56 1.40 21.01
CA TRP A 395 3.48 0.35 21.42
C TRP A 395 2.73 -0.97 21.47
N LYS A 396 3.37 -2.02 20.96
CA LYS A 396 2.82 -3.38 21.03
C LYS A 396 3.86 -4.40 21.41
N CYS A 397 3.40 -5.39 22.15
CA CYS A 397 4.20 -6.54 22.46
C CYS A 397 3.35 -7.78 22.64
N ASP A 398 4.00 -8.93 22.67
CA ASP A 398 3.38 -10.14 23.17
C ASP A 398 2.92 -9.90 24.62
N SER A 399 1.69 -10.28 24.95
CA SER A 399 1.11 -10.11 26.29
C SER A 399 1.91 -10.81 27.40
N LEU A 400 2.69 -11.84 27.06
CA LEU A 400 3.60 -12.55 27.96
C LEU A 400 4.98 -11.89 28.05
N ASN A 401 5.30 -10.91 27.19
CA ASN A 401 6.54 -10.13 27.27
C ASN A 401 6.43 -9.04 28.35
N GLU A 402 6.53 -9.47 29.61
CA GLU A 402 6.45 -8.60 30.78
C GLU A 402 7.47 -7.45 30.73
N ARG A 403 8.70 -7.68 30.24
CA ARG A 403 9.73 -6.63 30.14
C ARG A 403 9.31 -5.50 29.21
N SER A 404 8.71 -5.84 28.07
CA SER A 404 8.24 -4.85 27.10
C SER A 404 7.01 -4.10 27.61
N ARG A 405 6.06 -4.78 28.27
CA ARG A 405 4.91 -4.14 28.91
C ARG A 405 5.33 -3.12 29.97
N HIS A 406 6.20 -3.51 30.90
CA HIS A 406 6.74 -2.60 31.92
C HIS A 406 7.51 -1.43 31.31
N ALA A 407 8.20 -1.63 30.19
CA ALA A 407 8.89 -0.56 29.48
C ALA A 407 7.89 0.46 28.89
N ALA A 408 6.84 -0.01 28.21
CA ALA A 408 5.79 0.85 27.66
C ALA A 408 5.13 1.69 28.76
N GLU A 409 4.68 1.05 29.84
CA GLU A 409 4.06 1.73 30.98
C GLU A 409 5.00 2.74 31.65
N ARG A 410 6.28 2.39 31.82
CA ARG A 410 7.31 3.30 32.35
C ARG A 410 7.49 4.53 31.47
N LEU A 411 7.47 4.36 30.15
CA LEU A 411 7.68 5.43 29.17
C LEU A 411 6.46 6.33 28.99
N GLY A 412 5.29 5.97 29.54
CA GLY A 412 4.10 6.81 29.47
C GLY A 412 2.95 6.23 28.65
N PHE A 413 3.18 5.13 27.94
CA PHE A 413 2.13 4.50 27.15
C PHE A 413 1.05 3.92 28.06
N GLN A 414 -0.20 4.26 27.77
CA GLN A 414 -1.38 3.79 28.49
C GLN A 414 -1.89 2.49 27.87
N PRO A 415 -2.26 1.46 28.67
CA PRO A 415 -2.80 0.21 28.15
C PRO A 415 -4.21 0.39 27.58
N GLU A 416 -4.48 -0.20 26.42
CA GLU A 416 -5.79 -0.08 25.73
C GLU A 416 -6.49 -1.42 25.49
N GLY A 417 -5.77 -2.54 25.57
CA GLY A 417 -6.38 -3.86 25.48
C GLY A 417 -5.43 -4.96 25.01
N VAL A 418 -5.96 -6.17 24.91
CA VAL A 418 -5.25 -7.34 24.39
C VAL A 418 -6.03 -7.97 23.25
N PHE A 419 -5.41 -8.03 22.07
CA PHE A 419 -5.96 -8.75 20.94
C PHE A 419 -5.56 -10.22 21.06
N ARG A 420 -6.55 -11.08 21.32
CA ARG A 420 -6.36 -12.53 21.45
C ARG A 420 -6.09 -13.15 20.08
N GLN A 421 -5.14 -14.08 20.02
CA GLN A 421 -4.72 -14.78 18.81
C GLN A 421 -4.40 -13.85 17.64
N ALA A 422 -3.76 -12.71 17.94
CA ALA A 422 -3.48 -11.67 16.96
C ALA A 422 -2.47 -12.13 15.90
N PHE A 423 -1.48 -12.95 16.29
CA PHE A 423 -0.45 -13.44 15.37
C PHE A 423 0.02 -14.85 15.72
N ILE A 424 0.63 -15.52 14.74
CA ILE A 424 1.48 -16.70 14.96
C ILE A 424 2.92 -16.30 14.67
N TYR A 425 3.84 -16.55 15.60
CA TYR A 425 5.28 -16.35 15.36
C TYR A 425 6.08 -17.48 16.00
N LYS A 426 7.15 -17.93 15.34
CA LYS A 426 8.00 -19.05 15.80
C LYS A 426 7.16 -20.29 16.20
N GLY A 427 6.09 -20.56 15.45
CA GLY A 427 5.16 -21.68 15.69
C GLY A 427 4.28 -21.54 16.93
N ARG A 428 4.11 -20.34 17.49
CA ARG A 428 3.38 -20.08 18.74
C ARG A 428 2.31 -19.00 18.56
N ASN A 429 1.23 -19.11 19.34
CA ASN A 429 0.23 -18.07 19.48
C ASN A 429 0.82 -16.80 20.11
N ARG A 430 0.40 -15.64 19.63
CA ARG A 430 0.64 -14.33 20.23
C ARG A 430 -0.67 -13.61 20.48
N ASP A 431 -0.95 -13.39 21.76
CA ASP A 431 -1.90 -12.36 22.18
C ASP A 431 -1.13 -11.04 22.25
N THR A 432 -1.63 -9.99 21.59
CA THR A 432 -0.91 -8.71 21.49
C THR A 432 -1.48 -7.71 22.48
N ALA A 433 -0.66 -7.27 23.44
CA ALA A 433 -0.99 -6.15 24.32
C ALA A 433 -0.70 -4.82 23.61
N TRP A 434 -1.69 -3.92 23.64
CA TRP A 434 -1.65 -2.61 23.00
C TRP A 434 -1.56 -1.49 24.02
N PHE A 435 -0.67 -0.54 23.73
CA PHE A 435 -0.53 0.68 24.50
C PHE A 435 -0.38 1.89 23.56
N ALA A 436 -0.70 3.08 24.06
CA ALA A 436 -0.55 4.31 23.29
C ALA A 436 -0.18 5.53 24.13
N VAL A 437 0.48 6.49 23.48
CA VAL A 437 0.62 7.88 23.92
C VAL A 437 -0.09 8.75 22.89
N THR A 438 -0.88 9.73 23.33
CA THR A 438 -1.56 10.70 22.47
C THR A 438 -0.84 12.05 22.46
N ASP A 439 -1.22 12.91 21.51
CA ASP A 439 -0.81 14.31 21.47
C ASP A 439 -1.17 15.08 22.76
N GLN A 440 -2.24 14.68 23.46
CA GLN A 440 -2.64 15.27 24.73
C GLN A 440 -1.75 14.83 25.90
N ASP A 441 -1.24 13.60 25.88
CA ASP A 441 -0.32 13.09 26.90
C ASP A 441 1.09 13.69 26.75
N TRP A 442 1.47 14.03 25.51
CA TRP A 442 2.85 14.37 25.15
C TRP A 442 3.45 15.54 25.95
N PRO A 443 2.80 16.71 26.14
CA PRO A 443 3.42 17.83 26.84
C PRO A 443 3.87 17.49 28.28
N LEU A 444 3.07 16.69 28.98
CA LEU A 444 3.41 16.24 30.33
C LEU A 444 4.56 15.24 30.30
N LEU A 445 4.50 14.27 29.38
CA LEU A 445 5.56 13.27 29.22
C LEU A 445 6.87 13.94 28.82
N GLN A 446 6.85 14.89 27.89
CA GLN A 446 8.01 15.65 27.43
C GLN A 446 8.73 16.31 28.62
N ASN A 447 7.99 17.02 29.47
CA ASN A 447 8.53 17.64 30.69
C ASN A 447 9.13 16.60 31.65
N ALA A 448 8.45 15.46 31.84
CA ALA A 448 8.94 14.39 32.69
C ALA A 448 10.23 13.74 32.14
N PHE A 449 10.29 13.51 30.83
CA PHE A 449 11.47 12.99 30.15
C PHE A 449 12.64 13.96 30.26
N GLN A 450 12.42 15.25 29.98
CA GLN A 450 13.45 16.28 30.10
C GLN A 450 13.98 16.37 31.53
N ALA A 451 13.10 16.38 32.54
CA ALA A 451 13.51 16.39 33.94
C ALA A 451 14.25 15.10 34.36
N TRP A 452 13.86 13.95 33.81
CA TRP A 452 14.52 12.68 34.10
C TRP A 452 15.89 12.56 33.42
N LEU A 453 16.00 13.06 32.19
CA LEU A 453 17.21 13.05 31.37
C LEU A 453 18.19 14.15 31.75
N ASP A 454 17.79 15.13 32.56
CA ASP A 454 18.67 16.18 33.06
C ASP A 454 19.84 15.56 33.86
N GLU A 455 21.05 16.07 33.66
CA GLU A 455 22.25 15.58 34.36
C GLU A 455 22.11 15.66 35.89
N ARG A 456 21.36 16.64 36.40
CA ARG A 456 21.10 16.81 37.83
C ARG A 456 20.26 15.68 38.42
N ASN A 457 19.61 14.86 37.60
CA ASN A 457 18.87 13.69 38.06
C ASN A 457 19.74 12.43 38.18
N PHE A 458 21.06 12.51 37.97
CA PHE A 458 21.98 11.38 38.12
C PHE A 458 23.11 11.72 39.11
N ASP A 459 23.45 10.76 39.97
CA ASP A 459 24.59 10.90 40.88
C ASP A 459 25.94 10.66 40.16
N ALA A 460 27.05 10.79 40.90
CA ALA A 460 28.40 10.60 40.38
C ALA A 460 28.68 9.15 39.90
N GLN A 461 27.83 8.18 40.27
CA GLN A 461 27.89 6.79 39.84
C GLN A 461 26.90 6.49 38.70
N GLY A 462 26.22 7.52 38.16
CA GLY A 462 25.25 7.41 37.09
C GLY A 462 23.91 6.80 37.51
N GLN A 463 23.61 6.71 38.81
CA GLN A 463 22.32 6.23 39.29
C GLN A 463 21.30 7.38 39.30
N GLN A 464 20.08 7.08 38.87
CA GLN A 464 18.98 8.06 38.86
C GLN A 464 18.59 8.45 40.31
N LEU A 465 18.43 9.74 40.58
CA LEU A 465 17.95 10.27 41.86
C LEU A 465 16.42 10.17 41.96
N ARG A 466 15.71 10.52 40.89
CA ARG A 466 14.25 10.34 40.76
C ARG A 466 13.93 9.42 39.59
N ARG A 467 12.95 8.54 39.80
CA ARG A 467 12.42 7.65 38.75
C ARG A 467 11.52 8.42 37.79
N LEU A 468 11.52 8.03 36.52
CA LEU A 468 10.68 8.64 35.48
C LEU A 468 9.18 8.59 35.86
N GLN A 469 8.71 7.48 36.44
CA GLN A 469 7.32 7.37 36.90
C GLN A 469 6.97 8.43 37.96
N CYS A 470 7.83 8.62 38.96
CA CYS A 470 7.61 9.61 40.01
C CYS A 470 7.62 11.06 39.47
N LEU A 471 8.39 11.33 38.41
CA LEU A 471 8.38 12.63 37.74
C LEU A 471 7.08 12.87 36.99
N ARG A 472 6.59 11.85 36.27
CA ARG A 472 5.30 11.89 35.57
C ARG A 472 4.14 12.12 36.54
N GLU A 473 4.09 11.36 37.63
CA GLU A 473 3.06 11.49 38.68
C GLU A 473 3.05 12.90 39.30
N SER A 474 4.24 13.47 39.59
CA SER A 474 4.35 14.81 40.17
C SER A 474 3.94 15.96 39.25
N LEU A 475 3.80 15.71 37.94
CA LEU A 475 3.35 16.70 36.96
C LEU A 475 1.86 16.58 36.63
N GLN A 476 1.22 15.50 37.07
CA GLN A 476 -0.22 15.28 36.93
C GLN A 476 -1.03 15.91 38.08
N SER A 477 -0.38 16.14 39.23
CA SER A 477 -0.89 16.87 40.40
C SER A 477 -0.69 18.36 40.25
#